data_AF-T1HTB1-F1
#
_entry.id   AF-T1HTB1-F1
#
_cell.length_a   1.000
_cell.length_b   1.000
_cell.length_c   1.000
_cell.angle_alpha   90.00
_cell.angle_beta   90.00
_cell.angle_gamma   90.00
#
_symmetry.space_group_name_H-M   'P 1'
#
loop_
_entity.id
_entity.type
_entity.pdbx_description
1 polymer ?
#
loop_
_entity_poly.entity_id
_entity_poly.type
_entity_poly.pdbx_seq_one_letter_code
_entity_poly.pdbx_strand_id
1 'polypeptide(L)'
;MRGLGETRGRWTAVLLPDVRSWVGRGFGEVDYYLTQLLSGHGYFREFLRKIGKRSVGNCPHCSGIRDDAHHTFFECERWGRIRRDLEERVGQWVPERFQSIMLSGRAQWNAVAMFTRAVLTLKRRDMDGEEDNP
;
A
#
# COMPACT_ATOMS: atom_id res chain seq x y z
N MET A 1 18.77 -0.12 28.72
CA MET A 1 17.48 -0.70 28.28
C MET A 1 17.19 -0.16 26.90
N ARG A 2 17.21 -1.01 25.86
CA ARG A 2 16.93 -0.61 24.46
C ARG A 2 15.42 -0.60 24.27
N GLY A 3 14.87 0.54 23.87
CA GLY A 3 13.45 0.70 23.58
C GLY A 3 13.01 -0.24 22.45
N LEU A 4 11.90 -0.94 22.68
CA LEU A 4 11.26 -1.82 21.71
C LEU A 4 10.87 -1.01 20.47
N GLY A 5 11.31 -1.50 19.31
CA GLY A 5 11.30 -0.82 18.02
C GLY A 5 9.97 -0.16 17.65
N GLU A 6 10.03 1.16 17.52
CA GLU A 6 9.00 1.95 16.86
C GLU A 6 9.10 1.69 15.34
N THR A 7 8.07 1.08 14.76
CA THR A 7 7.99 0.72 13.33
C THR A 7 7.47 1.87 12.46
N ARG A 8 7.21 3.04 13.04
CA ARG A 8 6.67 4.20 12.33
C ARG A 8 7.75 4.79 11.41
N GLY A 9 7.37 5.10 10.18
CA GLY A 9 8.25 5.74 9.19
C GLY A 9 9.18 4.81 8.40
N ARG A 10 9.50 3.60 8.89
CA ARG A 10 10.33 2.64 8.14
C ARG A 10 9.75 2.32 6.75
N TRP A 11 8.44 2.16 6.67
CA TRP A 11 7.77 1.86 5.40
C TRP A 11 7.82 3.04 4.41
N THR A 12 7.41 4.23 4.85
CA THR A 12 7.44 5.43 4.00
C THR A 12 8.87 5.75 3.54
N ALA A 13 9.87 5.53 4.40
CA ALA A 13 11.29 5.75 4.06
C ALA A 13 11.80 4.78 2.98
N VAL A 14 11.25 3.56 2.89
CA VAL A 14 11.56 2.63 1.78
C VAL A 14 11.02 3.17 0.47
N LEU A 15 9.79 3.69 0.47
CA LEU A 15 9.14 4.18 -0.74
C LEU A 15 9.67 5.55 -1.19
N LEU A 16 9.98 6.43 -0.24
CA LEU A 16 10.34 7.84 -0.45
C LEU A 16 11.69 8.18 0.18
N PRO A 17 12.81 7.66 -0.35
CA PRO A 17 14.14 7.93 0.19
C PRO A 17 14.53 9.40 0.10
N ASP A 18 14.07 10.15 -0.91
CA ASP A 18 14.26 11.61 -0.99
C ASP A 18 12.95 12.39 -0.86
N VAL A 19 12.61 12.76 0.38
CA VAL A 19 11.40 13.54 0.67
C VAL A 19 11.42 14.92 -0.01
N ARG A 20 12.58 15.51 -0.29
CA ARG A 20 12.67 16.84 -0.92
C ARG A 20 12.19 16.78 -2.37
N SER A 21 12.67 15.81 -3.14
CA SER A 21 12.19 15.57 -4.50
C SER A 21 10.70 15.21 -4.53
N TRP A 22 10.22 14.46 -3.53
CA TRP A 22 8.80 14.18 -3.39
C TRP A 22 7.99 15.46 -3.22
N VAL A 23 8.30 16.29 -2.22
CA VAL A 23 7.52 17.50 -1.91
C VAL A 23 7.65 18.56 -3.01
N GLY A 24 8.82 18.67 -3.66
CA GLY A 24 9.08 19.65 -4.71
C GLY A 24 8.41 19.36 -6.05
N ARG A 25 7.75 18.21 -6.21
CA ARG A 25 7.07 17.87 -7.47
C ARG A 25 5.88 18.82 -7.72
N GLY A 26 5.77 19.33 -8.94
CA GLY A 26 4.68 20.24 -9.35
C GLY A 26 3.39 19.54 -9.80
N PHE A 27 3.22 18.25 -9.51
CA PHE A 27 2.09 17.45 -9.96
C PHE A 27 1.79 16.29 -9.02
N GLY A 28 0.58 15.72 -9.15
CA GLY A 28 0.21 14.49 -8.46
C GLY A 28 -0.12 14.72 -6.99
N GLU A 29 -1.41 14.79 -6.68
CA GLU A 29 -1.90 14.88 -5.31
C GLU A 29 -1.88 13.51 -4.64
N VAL A 30 -1.57 13.50 -3.34
CA VAL A 30 -1.68 12.30 -2.50
C VAL A 30 -3.11 12.21 -2.01
N ASP A 31 -3.93 11.41 -2.69
CA ASP A 31 -5.32 11.21 -2.31
C ASP A 31 -5.46 10.27 -1.09
N TYR A 32 -6.69 10.02 -0.67
CA TYR A 32 -7.02 9.10 0.43
C TYR A 32 -6.38 7.71 0.27
N TYR A 33 -6.30 7.19 -0.95
CA TYR A 33 -5.80 5.84 -1.22
C TYR A 33 -4.26 5.81 -1.24
N LEU A 34 -3.62 6.79 -1.88
CA LEU A 34 -2.17 6.93 -1.85
C LEU A 34 -1.66 7.21 -0.43
N THR A 35 -2.42 7.95 0.38
CA THR A 35 -2.10 8.18 1.79
C THR A 35 -2.02 6.85 2.56
N GLN A 36 -2.94 5.93 2.32
CA GLN A 36 -2.91 4.60 2.96
C GLN A 36 -1.74 3.75 2.49
N LEU A 37 -1.44 3.76 1.18
CA LEU A 37 -0.25 3.08 0.65
C LEU A 37 1.01 3.60 1.33
N LEU A 38 1.20 4.92 1.43
CA LEU A 38 2.40 5.52 1.99
C LEU A 38 2.54 5.34 3.50
N SER A 39 1.43 5.45 4.23
CA SER A 39 1.43 5.36 5.70
C SER A 39 1.42 3.91 6.20
N GLY A 40 0.94 2.97 5.38
CA GLY A 40 0.62 1.61 5.84
C GLY A 40 -0.55 1.57 6.83
N HIS A 41 -1.35 2.64 6.88
CA HIS A 41 -2.55 2.74 7.71
C HIS A 41 -3.81 2.55 6.90
N GLY A 42 -4.89 2.16 7.57
CA GLY A 42 -6.21 2.02 6.97
C GLY A 42 -6.61 0.56 6.80
N TYR A 43 -6.97 0.16 5.58
CA TYR A 43 -7.53 -1.15 5.27
C TYR A 43 -6.50 -2.29 5.26
N PHE A 44 -5.66 -2.40 6.29
CA PHE A 44 -4.67 -3.48 6.43
C PHE A 44 -4.93 -4.20 7.75
N ARG A 45 -5.17 -5.52 7.73
CA ARG A 45 -5.49 -6.23 8.98
C ARG A 45 -4.37 -6.15 10.01
N GLU A 46 -3.10 -6.09 9.59
CA GLU A 46 -2.00 -5.89 10.52
C GLU A 46 -2.07 -4.52 11.22
N PHE A 47 -2.48 -3.46 10.51
CA PHE A 47 -2.72 -2.16 11.11
C PHE A 47 -3.94 -2.20 12.04
N LEU A 48 -5.06 -2.79 11.60
CA LEU A 48 -6.28 -2.92 12.40
C LEU A 48 -6.04 -3.72 13.68
N ARG A 49 -5.21 -4.76 13.62
CA ARG A 49 -4.77 -5.53 14.80
C ARG A 49 -3.96 -4.68 15.76
N LYS A 50 -2.99 -3.90 15.27
CA LYS A 50 -2.18 -3.00 16.10
C LYS A 50 -3.01 -1.96 16.85
N ILE A 51 -4.14 -1.52 16.30
CA ILE A 51 -5.06 -0.57 16.94
C ILE A 51 -6.24 -1.23 17.66
N GLY A 52 -6.23 -2.55 17.83
CA GLY A 52 -7.26 -3.29 18.57
C GLY A 52 -8.60 -3.45 17.86
N LYS A 53 -8.70 -3.15 16.57
CA LYS A 53 -9.94 -3.31 15.77
C LYS A 53 -10.14 -4.72 15.22
N ARG A 54 -9.09 -5.54 15.14
CA ARG A 54 -9.17 -6.96 14.74
C ARG A 54 -8.22 -7.81 15.60
N SER A 55 -8.52 -9.08 15.79
CA SER A 55 -7.68 -10.01 16.55
C SER A 55 -6.52 -10.58 15.72
N VAL A 56 -6.72 -10.73 14.42
CA VAL A 56 -5.78 -11.37 13.49
C VAL A 56 -5.27 -10.35 12.45
N GLY A 57 -3.97 -10.38 12.17
CA GLY A 57 -3.28 -9.45 11.27
C GLY A 57 -2.87 -10.09 9.93
N ASN A 58 -3.24 -11.35 9.71
CA ASN A 58 -2.88 -12.10 8.51
C ASN A 58 -3.78 -11.78 7.32
N CYS A 59 -3.21 -11.90 6.13
CA CYS A 59 -3.92 -11.78 4.87
C CYS A 59 -4.90 -12.97 4.71
N PRO A 60 -6.19 -12.75 4.43
CA PRO A 60 -7.16 -13.83 4.27
C PRO A 60 -6.91 -14.66 3.01
N HIS A 61 -6.14 -14.14 2.06
CA HIS A 61 -5.85 -14.80 0.78
C HIS A 61 -4.49 -15.50 0.75
N CYS A 62 -3.62 -15.25 1.73
CA CYS A 62 -2.25 -15.75 1.74
C CYS A 62 -1.93 -16.37 3.12
N SER A 63 -1.75 -17.69 3.14
CA SER A 63 -1.55 -18.44 4.38
C SER A 63 -0.32 -17.97 5.16
N GLY A 64 -0.51 -17.57 6.42
CA GLY A 64 0.56 -17.18 7.33
C GLY A 64 1.23 -15.83 7.05
N ILE A 65 0.85 -15.11 5.99
CA ILE A 65 1.47 -13.83 5.62
C ILE A 65 0.73 -12.68 6.32
N ARG A 66 1.47 -11.66 6.79
CA ARG A 66 0.87 -10.46 7.39
C ARG A 66 0.24 -9.59 6.31
N ASP A 67 -0.93 -9.05 6.63
CA ASP A 67 -1.63 -8.11 5.75
C ASP A 67 -1.20 -6.68 6.06
N ASP A 68 -0.05 -6.29 5.51
CA ASP A 68 0.46 -4.91 5.54
C ASP A 68 0.48 -4.29 4.13
N ALA A 69 0.89 -3.02 4.03
CA ALA A 69 0.95 -2.33 2.75
C ALA A 69 1.97 -2.93 1.78
N HIS A 70 3.11 -3.43 2.27
CA HIS A 70 4.09 -4.09 1.41
C HIS A 70 3.47 -5.31 0.76
N HIS A 71 2.92 -6.20 1.57
CA HIS A 71 2.27 -7.40 1.07
C HIS A 71 1.12 -7.04 0.11
N THR A 72 0.24 -6.12 0.51
CA THR A 72 -0.94 -5.74 -0.29
C THR A 72 -0.57 -5.23 -1.68
N PHE A 73 0.39 -4.30 -1.80
CA PHE A 73 0.64 -3.66 -3.09
C PHE A 73 1.70 -4.35 -3.95
N PHE A 74 2.59 -5.16 -3.36
CA PHE A 74 3.75 -5.69 -4.07
C PHE A 74 3.75 -7.23 -4.19
N GLU A 75 3.11 -7.95 -3.27
CA GLU A 75 3.24 -9.42 -3.22
C GLU A 75 1.93 -10.16 -3.41
N CYS A 76 0.87 -9.72 -2.72
CA CYS A 76 -0.37 -10.46 -2.55
C CYS A 76 -0.96 -10.93 -3.89
N GLU A 77 -1.22 -12.24 -3.97
CA GLU A 77 -1.68 -12.92 -5.19
C GLU A 77 -3.08 -12.48 -5.60
N ARG A 78 -3.95 -12.16 -4.63
CA ARG A 78 -5.30 -11.61 -4.84
C ARG A 78 -5.28 -10.39 -5.77
N TRP A 79 -4.28 -9.53 -5.65
CA TRP A 79 -4.14 -8.30 -6.42
C TRP A 79 -3.22 -8.46 -7.64
N GLY A 80 -2.71 -9.67 -7.90
CA GLY A 80 -1.71 -9.94 -8.92
C GLY A 80 -2.14 -9.55 -10.33
N ARG A 81 -3.43 -9.73 -10.69
CA ARG A 81 -3.94 -9.29 -12.01
C ARG A 81 -3.87 -7.78 -12.18
N ILE A 82 -4.40 -7.02 -11.21
CA ILE A 82 -4.41 -5.55 -11.26
C ILE A 82 -2.99 -4.99 -11.18
N ARG A 83 -2.10 -5.66 -10.44
CA ARG A 83 -0.67 -5.32 -10.36
C ARG A 83 0.04 -5.50 -11.70
N ARG A 84 -0.22 -6.60 -12.41
CA ARG A 84 0.32 -6.81 -13.77
C ARG A 84 -0.12 -5.72 -14.75
N ASP A 85 -1.40 -5.33 -14.72
CA ASP A 85 -1.90 -4.24 -15.57
C ASP A 85 -1.18 -2.89 -15.29
N LEU A 86 -0.75 -2.66 -14.03
CA LEU A 86 0.10 -1.52 -13.68
C LEU A 86 1.52 -1.70 -14.23
N GLU A 87 2.12 -2.87 -14.03
CA GLU A 87 3.50 -3.19 -14.45
C GLU A 87 3.71 -3.03 -15.96
N GLU A 88 2.70 -3.33 -16.78
CA GLU A 88 2.72 -3.07 -18.23
C GLU A 88 2.91 -1.59 -18.57
N ARG A 89 2.50 -0.67 -17.67
CA ARG A 89 2.57 0.79 -17.88
C ARG A 89 3.78 1.45 -17.24
N VAL A 90 4.19 0.96 -16.07
CA VAL A 90 5.25 1.59 -15.26
C VAL A 90 6.56 0.79 -15.24
N GLY A 91 6.57 -0.39 -15.86
CA GLY A 91 7.64 -1.36 -15.75
C GLY A 91 7.61 -2.07 -14.39
N GLN A 92 8.77 -2.52 -13.93
CA GLN A 92 8.90 -3.27 -12.69
C GLN A 92 8.33 -2.50 -11.49
N TRP A 93 7.30 -3.06 -10.84
CA TRP A 93 6.62 -2.49 -9.68
C TRP A 93 7.17 -3.10 -8.38
N VAL A 94 8.25 -2.52 -7.87
CA VAL A 94 8.90 -2.88 -6.60
C VAL A 94 9.07 -1.65 -5.72
N PRO A 95 9.14 -1.78 -4.38
CA PRO A 95 9.18 -0.65 -3.46
C PRO A 95 10.29 0.37 -3.76
N GLU A 96 11.48 -0.11 -4.14
CA GLU A 96 12.66 0.70 -4.41
C GLU A 96 12.49 1.61 -5.63
N ARG A 97 11.60 1.23 -6.56
CA ARG A 97 11.28 2.01 -7.77
C ARG A 97 10.09 2.94 -7.58
N PHE A 98 9.40 2.87 -6.43
CA PHE A 98 8.18 3.64 -6.19
C PHE A 98 8.38 5.14 -6.44
N GLN A 99 9.37 5.76 -5.78
CA GLN A 99 9.60 7.20 -5.91
C GLN A 99 9.95 7.60 -7.35
N SER A 100 10.82 6.85 -8.03
CA SER A 100 11.24 7.20 -9.39
C SER A 100 10.09 7.09 -10.40
N ILE A 101 9.23 6.08 -10.25
CA ILE A 101 7.99 5.93 -11.03
C ILE A 101 7.04 7.11 -10.78
N MET A 102 6.80 7.44 -9.51
CA MET A 102 5.88 8.51 -9.16
C MET A 102 6.36 9.89 -9.62
N LEU A 103 7.68 10.12 -9.64
CA LEU A 103 8.28 11.37 -10.09
C LEU A 103 8.50 11.46 -11.60
N SER A 104 8.31 10.38 -12.38
CA SER A 104 8.57 10.39 -13.82
C SER A 104 7.56 11.21 -14.63
N GLY A 105 6.35 11.42 -14.08
CA GLY A 105 5.34 12.25 -14.74
C GLY A 105 3.91 11.98 -14.28
N ARG A 106 2.99 12.84 -14.73
CA ARG A 106 1.55 12.76 -14.42
C ARG A 106 0.92 11.43 -14.84
N ALA A 107 1.36 10.85 -15.96
CA ALA A 107 0.82 9.59 -16.46
C ALA A 107 1.11 8.43 -15.49
N GLN A 108 2.36 8.29 -15.05
CA GLN A 108 2.75 7.25 -14.09
C GLN A 108 2.12 7.48 -12.73
N TRP A 109 2.09 8.73 -12.25
CA TRP A 109 1.37 9.08 -11.02
C TRP A 109 -0.09 8.62 -11.07
N ASN A 110 -0.80 8.98 -12.14
CA ASN A 110 -2.21 8.63 -12.31
C ASN A 110 -2.42 7.12 -12.41
N ALA A 111 -1.53 6.39 -13.10
CA ALA A 111 -1.58 4.94 -13.18
C ALA A 111 -1.46 4.28 -11.79
N VAL A 112 -0.49 4.71 -10.98
CA VAL A 112 -0.31 4.21 -9.61
C VAL A 112 -1.48 4.61 -8.71
N ALA A 113 -1.99 5.84 -8.83
CA ALA A 113 -3.15 6.31 -8.07
C ALA A 113 -4.40 5.47 -8.36
N MET A 114 -4.67 5.20 -9.64
CA MET A 114 -5.80 4.35 -10.07
C MET A 114 -5.63 2.90 -9.59
N PHE A 115 -4.43 2.34 -9.71
CA PHE A 115 -4.11 1.01 -9.16
C PHE A 115 -4.38 0.94 -7.66
N THR A 116 -3.83 1.89 -6.90
CA THR A 116 -3.95 1.94 -5.43
C THR A 116 -5.41 2.04 -5.01
N ARG A 117 -6.18 2.90 -5.70
CA ARG A 117 -7.63 3.05 -5.50
C ARG A 117 -8.37 1.76 -5.79
N ALA A 118 -8.08 1.08 -6.91
CA ALA A 118 -8.74 -0.16 -7.29
C ALA A 118 -8.52 -1.26 -6.24
N VAL A 119 -7.27 -1.46 -5.84
CA VAL A 119 -6.90 -2.45 -4.81
C VAL A 119 -7.63 -2.16 -3.50
N LEU A 120 -7.55 -0.94 -2.97
CA LEU A 120 -8.15 -0.60 -1.67
C LEU A 120 -9.68 -0.58 -1.71
N THR A 121 -10.30 -0.26 -2.85
CA THR A 121 -11.76 -0.33 -3.00
C THR A 121 -12.24 -1.77 -2.95
N LEU A 122 -11.57 -2.68 -3.66
CA LEU A 122 -11.90 -4.11 -3.63
C LEU A 122 -11.61 -4.71 -2.26
N LYS A 123 -10.46 -4.39 -1.68
CA LYS A 123 -10.06 -4.87 -0.36
C LYS A 123 -11.06 -4.43 0.73
N ARG A 124 -11.55 -3.20 0.67
CA ARG A 124 -12.62 -2.74 1.57
C ARG A 124 -13.87 -3.62 1.43
N ARG A 125 -14.32 -3.88 0.20
CA ARG A 125 -15.50 -4.74 -0.04
C ARG A 125 -15.29 -6.16 0.47
N ASP A 126 -14.10 -6.73 0.25
CA ASP A 126 -13.76 -8.06 0.75
C ASP A 126 -13.82 -8.10 2.29
N MET A 127 -13.40 -7.05 2.99
CA MET A 127 -13.46 -6.99 4.46
C MET A 127 -14.84 -6.67 5.02
N ASP A 128 -15.61 -5.79 4.37
CA ASP A 128 -16.98 -5.46 4.80
C ASP A 128 -17.87 -6.71 4.68
N GLY A 129 -17.71 -7.52 3.61
CA GLY A 129 -18.46 -8.77 3.44
C GLY A 129 -18.10 -9.91 4.40
N GLU A 130 -16.98 -9.83 5.12
CA GLU A 130 -16.63 -10.78 6.18
C GLU A 130 -17.34 -10.47 7.51
N GLU A 131 -17.65 -9.20 7.77
CA GLU A 131 -18.32 -8.79 9.02
C GLU A 131 -19.80 -9.20 9.03
N ASP A 132 -20.39 -9.41 7.84
CA ASP A 132 -21.78 -9.81 7.65
C ASP A 132 -22.01 -11.34 7.69
N ASN A 133 -20.97 -12.17 7.88
CA ASN A 133 -21.09 -13.62 7.96
C ASN A 133 -20.68 -14.13 9.37
N PRO A 134 -21.64 -14.26 10.31
CA PRO A 134 -21.38 -14.63 11.71
C PRO A 134 -20.89 -16.08 11.89
#